data_AF-A0A5C5VAC0-F1
#
_entry.id   AF-A0A5C5VAC0-F1
#
_cell.length_a   1.000
_cell.length_b   1.000
_cell.length_c   1.000
_cell.angle_alpha   90.00
_cell.angle_beta   90.00
_cell.angle_gamma   90.00
#
_symmetry.space_group_name_H-M   'P 1'
#
loop_
_entity.id
_entity.type
_entity.pdbx_description
1 polymer ?
#
loop_
_entity_poly.entity_id
_entity_poly.type
_entity_poly.pdbx_seq_one_letter_code
_entity_poly.pdbx_strand_id
1 'polypeptide(L)'
;MFKNLINLAKRGFVGLCLVLACWPAAAADDAAGKVADKPLFRDPVFDGAADPSLVFNPETGKWWMFYTNRRATAEGLRGVEWVHGTKIGIAESADGGATWSYVGAAEIDVPVEIASGEPTFWAPEVTRVAEGQWRMYLTVVPGVFADWSHPRRIVELRSDDLLHWTDAKPLPLANEKVIDATVLQTPSGKWRLWYNNERDGKSIWQASSDDLTEWTDRGKAIGQRGEGPKVFRWRGKYWLVMDLWRGIGVFRSDDADNWEQQPTPLLAEPGVGEDDQVIGQHPDVVVSGDRAFMFYFTHPGRRGPDARKDTAEQRRSSIQVVELHERDGWLTCDRDAPTHVRLLAE
;
A
#
# COMPACT_ATOMS: atom_id res chain seq x y z
N MET A 1 5.67 78.97 57.58
CA MET A 1 4.90 78.48 58.74
C MET A 1 3.71 77.68 58.22
N PHE A 2 3.57 76.43 58.67
CA PHE A 2 2.30 75.68 58.89
C PHE A 2 1.33 75.54 57.68
N LYS A 3 0.61 74.46 57.39
CA LYS A 3 0.34 73.14 57.99
C LYS A 3 -0.48 72.33 56.95
N ASN A 4 -0.52 71.01 57.16
CA ASN A 4 -1.37 69.98 56.54
C ASN A 4 -2.87 70.30 56.38
N LEU A 5 -3.54 69.64 55.40
CA LEU A 5 -4.68 68.68 55.52
C LEU A 5 -5.26 68.41 54.10
N ILE A 6 -5.17 67.21 53.52
CA ILE A 6 -6.06 66.02 53.58
C ILE A 6 -7.46 66.16 52.91
N ASN A 7 -7.67 65.23 51.95
CA ASN A 7 -8.89 64.52 51.49
C ASN A 7 -9.65 64.89 50.19
N LEU A 8 -9.48 63.99 49.21
CA LEU A 8 -10.48 63.06 48.66
C LEU A 8 -11.64 63.61 47.78
N ALA A 9 -11.61 63.30 46.47
CA ALA A 9 -12.71 62.59 45.77
C ALA A 9 -12.46 62.40 44.24
N LYS A 10 -12.29 61.13 43.87
CA LYS A 10 -12.81 60.40 42.68
C LYS A 10 -13.15 61.18 41.40
N ARG A 11 -12.45 60.85 40.29
CA ARG A 11 -13.06 60.71 38.94
C ARG A 11 -12.47 59.51 38.20
N GLY A 12 -13.36 58.74 37.58
CA GLY A 12 -13.16 57.35 37.18
C GLY A 12 -12.27 57.11 35.97
N PHE A 13 -11.63 55.95 35.99
CA PHE A 13 -10.87 55.38 34.89
C PHE A 13 -11.77 54.31 34.24
N VAL A 14 -12.13 54.51 32.97
CA VAL A 14 -12.81 53.50 32.16
C VAL A 14 -11.76 52.45 31.80
N GLY A 15 -11.84 51.27 32.41
CA GLY A 15 -11.01 50.12 32.08
C GLY A 15 -11.52 49.47 30.80
N LEU A 16 -10.74 49.55 29.72
CA LEU A 16 -10.94 48.75 28.52
C LEU A 16 -10.37 47.35 28.77
N CYS A 17 -11.22 46.39 29.10
CA CYS A 17 -10.85 44.98 29.16
C CYS A 17 -10.58 44.46 27.74
N LEU A 18 -9.30 44.31 27.39
CA LEU A 18 -8.86 43.48 26.27
C LEU A 18 -9.17 42.01 26.59
N VAL A 19 -10.28 41.52 26.05
CA VAL A 19 -10.55 40.08 25.97
C VAL A 19 -9.65 39.53 24.87
N LEU A 20 -8.49 38.99 25.27
CA LEU A 20 -7.71 38.08 24.44
C LEU A 20 -8.56 36.82 24.25
N ALA A 21 -9.29 36.76 23.14
CA ALA A 21 -9.93 35.53 22.71
C ALA A 21 -8.83 34.52 22.35
N CYS A 22 -8.55 33.60 23.27
CA CYS A 22 -7.84 32.37 22.95
C CYS A 22 -8.70 31.61 21.93
N TRP A 23 -8.31 31.64 20.66
CA TRP A 23 -8.81 30.65 19.71
C TRP A 23 -8.35 29.26 20.15
N PRO A 24 -9.25 28.26 20.19
CA PRO A 24 -8.87 26.91 20.59
C PRO A 24 -7.96 26.28 19.53
N ALA A 25 -7.06 25.43 20.00
CA ALA A 25 -6.04 24.68 19.26
C ALA A 25 -6.57 23.66 18.23
N ALA A 26 -7.77 23.85 17.68
CA ALA A 26 -8.41 22.94 16.74
C ALA A 26 -7.74 22.89 15.35
N ALA A 27 -6.87 23.85 15.03
CA ALA A 27 -6.15 23.88 13.75
C ALA A 27 -4.91 22.97 13.72
N ALA A 28 -4.45 22.46 14.86
CA ALA A 28 -3.26 21.61 14.93
C ALA A 28 -3.55 20.14 14.61
N ASP A 29 -4.72 19.62 15.01
CA ASP A 29 -5.11 18.22 14.77
C ASP A 29 -5.35 17.90 13.29
N ASP A 30 -5.82 18.88 12.50
CA ASP A 30 -6.09 18.69 11.07
C ASP A 30 -4.79 18.59 10.23
N ALA A 31 -3.68 19.12 10.76
CA ALA A 31 -2.38 19.09 10.08
C ALA A 31 -1.68 17.72 10.18
N ALA A 32 -1.83 17.03 11.32
CA ALA A 32 -1.21 15.74 11.57
C ALA A 32 -1.97 14.59 10.88
N GLY A 33 -3.28 14.74 10.67
CA GLY A 33 -4.16 13.66 10.24
C GLY A 33 -4.75 12.88 11.41
N LYS A 34 -5.72 12.03 11.10
CA LYS A 34 -6.43 11.21 12.09
C LYS A 34 -5.62 9.96 12.42
N VAL A 35 -5.75 9.48 13.65
CA VAL A 35 -5.19 8.18 14.03
C VAL A 35 -5.89 7.10 13.23
N ALA A 36 -5.12 6.28 12.52
CA ALA A 36 -5.65 5.17 11.75
C ALA A 36 -6.10 4.01 12.64
N ASP A 37 -7.12 3.29 12.18
CA ASP A 37 -7.55 2.05 12.81
C ASP A 37 -6.42 1.00 12.81
N LYS A 38 -6.42 0.13 13.83
CA LYS A 38 -5.44 -0.95 13.97
C LYS A 38 -6.13 -2.24 14.44
N PRO A 39 -6.38 -3.23 13.55
CA PRO A 39 -6.02 -3.28 12.13
C PRO A 39 -6.68 -2.17 11.30
N LEU A 40 -6.01 -1.76 10.22
CA LEU A 40 -6.53 -0.71 9.33
C LEU A 40 -7.77 -1.19 8.56
N PHE A 41 -7.71 -2.42 8.05
CA PHE A 41 -8.79 -2.98 7.27
C PHE A 41 -8.79 -4.51 7.32
N ARG A 42 -9.98 -5.08 7.45
CA ARG A 42 -10.25 -6.51 7.29
C ARG A 42 -11.35 -6.69 6.26
N ASP A 43 -11.12 -7.61 5.34
CA ASP A 43 -12.08 -7.94 4.30
C ASP A 43 -13.33 -8.62 4.89
N PRO A 44 -14.53 -8.07 4.71
CA PRO A 44 -15.74 -8.66 5.28
C PRO A 44 -16.26 -9.89 4.53
N VAL A 45 -15.71 -10.21 3.35
CA VAL A 45 -16.19 -11.30 2.50
C VAL A 45 -15.53 -12.62 2.87
N PHE A 46 -14.20 -12.67 2.84
CA PHE A 46 -13.41 -13.87 3.11
C PHE A 46 -12.31 -13.68 4.16
N ASP A 47 -12.22 -12.50 4.79
CA ASP A 47 -11.23 -12.18 5.84
C ASP A 47 -9.76 -12.33 5.37
N GLY A 48 -9.51 -12.12 4.08
CA GLY A 48 -8.22 -12.34 3.45
C GLY A 48 -7.71 -11.13 2.68
N ALA A 49 -7.77 -9.93 3.27
CA ALA A 49 -7.23 -8.72 2.63
C ALA A 49 -5.70 -8.79 2.57
N ALA A 50 -5.12 -8.77 1.37
CA ALA A 50 -3.68 -8.85 1.16
C ALA A 50 -3.24 -8.01 -0.05
N ASP A 51 -1.93 -7.76 -0.16
CA ASP A 51 -1.31 -7.12 -1.32
C ASP A 51 -2.00 -5.80 -1.73
N PRO A 52 -2.07 -4.79 -0.83
CA PRO A 52 -2.84 -3.57 -1.08
C PRO A 52 -2.21 -2.71 -2.21
N SER A 53 -3.03 -1.90 -2.87
CA SER A 53 -2.60 -0.83 -3.79
C SER A 53 -3.57 0.34 -3.69
N LEU A 54 -3.06 1.51 -3.31
CA LEU A 54 -3.86 2.66 -2.96
C LEU A 54 -3.81 3.76 -4.03
N VAL A 55 -4.95 4.37 -4.28
CA VAL A 55 -5.09 5.46 -5.25
C VAL A 55 -6.21 6.42 -4.86
N PHE A 56 -6.05 7.71 -5.16
CA PHE A 56 -7.14 8.66 -4.97
C PHE A 56 -8.13 8.55 -6.13
N ASN A 57 -9.41 8.32 -5.82
CA ASN A 57 -10.49 8.32 -6.80
C ASN A 57 -11.10 9.75 -6.87
N PRO A 58 -10.82 10.52 -7.94
CA PRO A 58 -11.27 11.91 -8.06
C PRO A 58 -12.78 12.04 -8.27
N GLU A 59 -13.46 11.02 -8.79
CA GLU A 59 -14.91 11.05 -9.02
C GLU A 59 -15.69 10.96 -7.71
N THR A 60 -15.20 10.15 -6.77
CA THR A 60 -15.81 9.99 -5.45
C THR A 60 -15.25 10.94 -4.40
N GLY A 61 -14.08 11.54 -4.67
CA GLY A 61 -13.35 12.37 -3.71
C GLY A 61 -12.80 11.57 -2.53
N LYS A 62 -12.57 10.26 -2.72
CA LYS A 62 -12.14 9.33 -1.67
C LYS A 62 -10.91 8.56 -2.10
N TRP A 63 -10.14 8.11 -1.12
CA TRP A 63 -9.07 7.15 -1.35
C TRP A 63 -9.66 5.75 -1.53
N TRP A 64 -9.18 5.02 -2.53
CA TRP A 64 -9.53 3.63 -2.78
C TRP A 64 -8.30 2.74 -2.55
N MET A 65 -8.52 1.58 -1.95
CA MET A 65 -7.55 0.52 -1.76
C MET A 65 -8.04 -0.71 -2.51
N PHE A 66 -7.27 -1.11 -3.52
CA PHE A 66 -7.40 -2.38 -4.19
C PHE A 66 -6.60 -3.43 -3.42
N TYR A 67 -7.13 -4.64 -3.27
CA TYR A 67 -6.41 -5.70 -2.53
C TYR A 67 -6.74 -7.09 -3.09
N THR A 68 -5.78 -8.02 -3.01
CA THR A 68 -6.05 -9.44 -3.24
C THR A 68 -7.06 -9.93 -2.21
N ASN A 69 -8.21 -10.42 -2.66
CA ASN A 69 -9.26 -10.96 -1.82
C ASN A 69 -9.05 -12.47 -1.59
N ARG A 70 -8.12 -12.84 -0.71
CA ARG A 70 -7.82 -14.25 -0.40
C ARG A 70 -9.03 -14.90 0.29
N ARG A 71 -9.34 -16.14 -0.09
CA ARG A 71 -10.52 -16.88 0.36
C ARG A 71 -10.28 -17.57 1.71
N ALA A 72 -9.86 -16.83 2.73
CA ALA A 72 -9.35 -17.40 3.98
C ALA A 72 -10.40 -18.19 4.78
N THR A 73 -11.66 -17.74 4.78
CA THR A 73 -12.79 -18.40 5.46
C THR A 73 -13.52 -19.44 4.62
N ALA A 74 -13.14 -19.63 3.34
CA ALA A 74 -13.82 -20.59 2.47
C ALA A 74 -13.54 -22.04 2.89
N GLU A 75 -14.60 -22.83 2.98
CA GLU A 75 -14.55 -24.23 3.41
C GLU A 75 -14.18 -25.18 2.27
N GLY A 76 -13.72 -26.39 2.61
CA GLY A 76 -13.45 -27.47 1.65
C GLY A 76 -12.24 -27.26 0.74
N LEU A 77 -11.49 -26.15 0.90
CA LEU A 77 -10.30 -25.85 0.11
C LEU A 77 -9.09 -26.66 0.53
N ARG A 78 -8.30 -27.11 -0.46
CA ARG A 78 -7.09 -27.92 -0.28
C ARG A 78 -5.84 -27.12 -0.64
N GLY A 79 -4.77 -27.35 0.11
CA GLY A 79 -3.48 -26.75 -0.17
C GLY A 79 -3.58 -25.23 -0.30
N VAL A 80 -3.23 -24.69 -1.45
CA VAL A 80 -3.25 -23.24 -1.72
C VAL A 80 -4.48 -22.75 -2.48
N GLU A 81 -5.53 -23.55 -2.59
CA GLU A 81 -6.78 -23.13 -3.26
C GLU A 81 -7.35 -21.84 -2.63
N TRP A 82 -7.12 -21.58 -1.34
CA TRP A 82 -7.57 -20.36 -0.65
C TRP A 82 -6.91 -19.06 -1.12
N VAL A 83 -5.74 -19.14 -1.76
CA VAL A 83 -5.15 -17.99 -2.47
C VAL A 83 -5.43 -18.02 -3.97
N HIS A 84 -6.22 -18.97 -4.48
CA HIS A 84 -6.68 -18.98 -5.86
C HIS A 84 -8.17 -18.60 -5.96
N GLY A 85 -8.65 -18.32 -7.18
CA GLY A 85 -10.02 -17.87 -7.42
C GLY A 85 -10.33 -16.53 -6.76
N THR A 86 -9.28 -15.76 -6.46
CA THR A 86 -9.35 -14.48 -5.76
C THR A 86 -9.83 -13.40 -6.72
N LYS A 87 -10.66 -12.51 -6.19
CA LYS A 87 -11.00 -11.23 -6.83
C LYS A 87 -10.04 -10.14 -6.34
N ILE A 88 -10.14 -8.97 -6.94
CA ILE A 88 -9.56 -7.75 -6.37
C ILE A 88 -10.67 -7.01 -5.62
N GLY A 89 -10.58 -6.97 -4.30
CA GLY A 89 -11.50 -6.22 -3.46
C GLY A 89 -11.17 -4.72 -3.48
N ILE A 90 -12.16 -3.90 -3.15
CA ILE A 90 -12.06 -2.44 -3.07
C ILE A 90 -12.57 -2.00 -1.70
N ALA A 91 -11.76 -1.23 -0.99
CA ALA A 91 -12.17 -0.46 0.18
C ALA A 91 -11.97 1.04 -0.07
N GLU A 92 -12.76 1.89 0.57
CA GLU A 92 -12.67 3.34 0.45
C GLU A 92 -12.41 4.02 1.79
N SER A 93 -11.74 5.17 1.76
CA SER A 93 -11.55 6.07 2.89
C SER A 93 -11.92 7.49 2.52
N ALA A 94 -12.78 8.11 3.34
CA ALA A 94 -13.24 9.49 3.19
C ALA A 94 -12.59 10.45 4.20
N ASP A 95 -11.66 9.96 5.04
CA ASP A 95 -11.07 10.71 6.14
C ASP A 95 -9.54 10.78 6.08
N GLY A 96 -9.00 10.72 4.86
CA GLY A 96 -7.57 10.82 4.62
C GLY A 96 -6.80 9.53 4.92
N GLY A 97 -7.45 8.37 4.82
CA GLY A 97 -6.82 7.05 4.96
C GLY A 97 -6.80 6.49 6.38
N ALA A 98 -7.51 7.12 7.33
CA ALA A 98 -7.51 6.69 8.73
C ALA A 98 -8.50 5.54 8.99
N THR A 99 -9.68 5.59 8.36
CA THR A 99 -10.68 4.52 8.43
C THR A 99 -11.06 4.06 7.03
N TRP A 100 -11.40 2.78 6.90
CA TRP A 100 -11.67 2.14 5.59
C TRP A 100 -12.95 1.29 5.64
N SER A 101 -13.78 1.43 4.62
CA SER A 101 -15.01 0.65 4.44
C SER A 101 -15.02 -0.10 3.13
N TYR A 102 -15.48 -1.35 3.15
CA TYR A 102 -15.62 -2.18 1.96
C TYR A 102 -16.61 -1.57 0.95
N VAL A 103 -16.23 -1.54 -0.32
CA VAL A 103 -17.05 -1.07 -1.45
C VAL A 103 -17.61 -2.25 -2.25
N GLY A 104 -16.75 -3.21 -2.57
CA GLY A 104 -17.07 -4.26 -3.54
C GLY A 104 -15.82 -4.94 -4.07
N ALA A 105 -15.94 -5.59 -5.22
CA ALA A 105 -14.81 -6.11 -5.98
C ALA A 105 -14.73 -5.43 -7.34
N ALA A 106 -13.52 -5.22 -7.86
CA ALA A 106 -13.30 -4.73 -9.20
C ALA A 106 -13.87 -5.71 -10.24
N GLU A 107 -14.52 -5.16 -11.26
CA GLU A 107 -15.06 -5.92 -12.38
C GLU A 107 -13.98 -6.06 -13.46
N ILE A 108 -13.29 -7.19 -13.47
CA ILE A 108 -12.13 -7.43 -14.34
C ILE A 108 -12.51 -8.41 -15.44
N ASP A 109 -12.44 -7.95 -16.68
CA ASP A 109 -12.60 -8.76 -17.89
C ASP A 109 -11.23 -9.23 -18.40
N VAL A 110 -11.10 -10.55 -18.56
CA VAL A 110 -9.89 -11.20 -19.07
C VAL A 110 -10.28 -12.15 -20.20
N PRO A 111 -9.69 -12.00 -21.40
CA PRO A 111 -9.95 -12.89 -22.52
C PRO A 111 -9.66 -14.35 -22.20
N VAL A 112 -10.43 -15.25 -22.80
CA VAL A 112 -10.36 -16.71 -22.60
C VAL A 112 -8.97 -17.28 -22.93
N GLU A 113 -8.23 -16.62 -23.81
CA GLU A 113 -6.87 -16.95 -24.21
C GLU A 113 -5.85 -16.74 -23.08
N ILE A 114 -6.14 -15.82 -22.14
CA ILE A 114 -5.31 -15.55 -20.97
C ILE A 114 -5.73 -16.46 -19.81
N ALA A 115 -7.02 -16.52 -19.54
CA ALA A 115 -7.61 -17.33 -18.49
C ALA A 115 -9.05 -17.70 -18.83
N SER A 116 -9.43 -18.95 -18.56
CA SER A 116 -10.80 -19.44 -18.78
C SER A 116 -11.41 -19.94 -17.48
N GLY A 117 -12.73 -19.83 -17.35
CA GLY A 117 -13.44 -20.26 -16.14
C GLY A 117 -13.29 -19.27 -14.99
N GLU A 118 -12.66 -19.69 -13.91
CA GLU A 118 -12.47 -18.89 -12.68
C GLU A 118 -11.01 -18.42 -12.56
N PRO A 119 -10.62 -17.29 -13.19
CA PRO A 119 -9.29 -16.74 -13.04
C PRO A 119 -9.01 -16.35 -11.59
N THR A 120 -7.73 -16.34 -11.26
CA THR A 120 -7.22 -15.80 -9.99
C THR A 120 -6.50 -14.49 -10.25
N PHE A 121 -6.77 -13.49 -9.41
CA PHE A 121 -6.14 -12.18 -9.48
C PHE A 121 -5.35 -11.86 -8.21
N TRP A 122 -4.08 -11.48 -8.37
CA TRP A 122 -3.16 -11.14 -7.27
C TRP A 122 -2.47 -9.80 -7.47
N ALA A 123 -2.23 -9.12 -6.35
CA ALA A 123 -1.30 -8.00 -6.21
C ALA A 123 -1.48 -6.94 -7.32
N PRO A 124 -2.61 -6.21 -7.31
CA PRO A 124 -2.83 -5.14 -8.28
C PRO A 124 -1.82 -4.02 -8.05
N GLU A 125 -1.34 -3.39 -9.11
CA GLU A 125 -0.72 -2.05 -9.07
C GLU A 125 -1.58 -1.13 -9.93
N VAL A 126 -2.21 -0.14 -9.30
CA VAL A 126 -3.05 0.84 -9.99
C VAL A 126 -2.28 2.15 -10.20
N THR A 127 -2.28 2.65 -11.42
CA THR A 127 -1.55 3.87 -11.81
C THR A 127 -2.44 4.80 -12.61
N ARG A 128 -2.50 6.07 -12.20
CA ARG A 128 -3.09 7.13 -13.02
C ARG A 128 -2.14 7.49 -14.15
N VAL A 129 -2.63 7.48 -15.39
CA VAL A 129 -1.80 7.82 -16.56
C VAL A 129 -2.18 9.15 -17.19
N ALA A 130 -3.45 9.54 -17.05
CA ALA A 130 -3.96 10.85 -17.41
C ALA A 130 -5.23 11.13 -16.57
N GLU A 131 -5.84 12.30 -16.77
CA GLU A 131 -7.13 12.60 -16.16
C GLU A 131 -8.20 11.60 -16.63
N GLY A 132 -8.84 10.93 -15.66
CA GLY A 132 -9.86 9.91 -15.94
C GLY A 132 -9.34 8.64 -16.61
N GLN A 133 -8.02 8.40 -16.65
CA GLN A 133 -7.44 7.22 -17.30
C GLN A 133 -6.52 6.46 -16.36
N TRP A 134 -6.81 5.18 -16.20
CA TRP A 134 -6.14 4.30 -15.26
C TRP A 134 -5.54 3.08 -15.96
N ARG A 135 -4.44 2.58 -15.39
CA ARG A 135 -3.86 1.29 -15.69
C ARG A 135 -3.82 0.45 -14.43
N MET A 136 -4.07 -0.84 -14.58
CA MET A 136 -3.78 -1.83 -13.55
C MET A 136 -2.81 -2.86 -14.12
N TYR A 137 -1.72 -3.10 -13.40
CA TYR A 137 -0.80 -4.19 -13.66
C TYR A 137 -1.12 -5.31 -12.68
N LEU A 138 -1.61 -6.43 -13.19
CA LEU A 138 -2.24 -7.47 -12.38
C LEU A 138 -1.64 -8.84 -12.66
N THR A 139 -1.34 -9.58 -11.62
CA THR A 139 -0.96 -10.98 -11.77
C THR A 139 -2.20 -11.85 -11.98
N VAL A 140 -2.23 -12.59 -13.09
CA VAL A 140 -3.32 -13.49 -13.48
C VAL A 140 -2.84 -14.94 -13.48
N VAL A 141 -3.54 -15.79 -12.73
CA VAL A 141 -3.44 -17.26 -12.79
C VAL A 141 -4.66 -17.79 -13.54
N PRO A 142 -4.53 -18.76 -14.46
CA PRO A 142 -5.63 -19.15 -15.34
C PRO A 142 -6.70 -20.03 -14.66
N GLY A 143 -6.68 -20.18 -13.34
CA GLY A 143 -7.62 -21.07 -12.64
C GLY A 143 -7.34 -21.22 -11.14
N VAL A 144 -8.11 -22.13 -10.54
CA VAL A 144 -8.00 -22.52 -9.12
C VAL A 144 -7.20 -23.80 -8.98
N PHE A 145 -6.14 -23.76 -8.17
CA PHE A 145 -5.21 -24.87 -8.02
C PHE A 145 -4.82 -25.12 -6.56
N ALA A 146 -4.52 -26.37 -6.22
CA ALA A 146 -4.11 -26.79 -4.88
C ALA A 146 -2.60 -26.69 -4.62
N ASP A 147 -1.81 -26.37 -5.65
CA ASP A 147 -0.36 -26.21 -5.57
C ASP A 147 0.15 -25.05 -6.45
N TRP A 148 1.45 -24.77 -6.36
CA TRP A 148 2.09 -23.63 -7.02
C TRP A 148 2.63 -23.92 -8.43
N SER A 149 2.34 -25.07 -9.03
CA SER A 149 3.01 -25.54 -10.27
C SER A 149 2.34 -25.05 -11.56
N HIS A 150 1.57 -23.97 -11.49
CA HIS A 150 0.76 -23.44 -12.61
C HIS A 150 1.31 -22.12 -13.15
N PRO A 151 1.07 -21.78 -14.43
CA PRO A 151 1.53 -20.52 -14.99
C PRO A 151 0.84 -19.33 -14.32
N ARG A 152 1.52 -18.18 -14.30
CA ARG A 152 0.96 -16.88 -13.97
C ARG A 152 1.74 -15.80 -14.70
N ARG A 153 1.01 -14.79 -15.15
CA ARG A 153 1.55 -13.71 -15.97
C ARG A 153 1.04 -12.38 -15.43
N ILE A 154 1.80 -11.33 -15.65
CA ILE A 154 1.32 -9.96 -15.42
C ILE A 154 0.61 -9.49 -16.68
N VAL A 155 -0.60 -8.95 -16.52
CA VAL A 155 -1.36 -8.28 -17.57
C VAL A 155 -1.47 -6.79 -17.26
N GLU A 156 -1.55 -5.97 -18.30
CA GLU A 156 -2.06 -4.60 -18.22
C GLU A 156 -3.57 -4.61 -18.46
N LEU A 157 -4.31 -3.86 -17.66
CA LEU A 157 -5.75 -3.57 -17.79
C LEU A 157 -5.97 -2.06 -17.84
N ARG A 158 -7.12 -1.64 -18.39
CA ARG A 158 -7.52 -0.23 -18.52
C ARG A 158 -8.86 0.02 -17.86
N SER A 159 -9.02 1.19 -17.28
CA SER A 159 -10.27 1.64 -16.69
C SER A 159 -10.37 3.16 -16.77
N ASP A 160 -11.60 3.66 -16.90
CA ASP A 160 -11.92 5.09 -16.82
C ASP A 160 -12.62 5.46 -15.50
N ASP A 161 -13.08 4.47 -14.72
CA ASP A 161 -13.90 4.67 -13.51
C ASP A 161 -13.37 3.93 -12.26
N LEU A 162 -12.21 3.29 -12.36
CA LEU A 162 -11.57 2.46 -11.33
C LEU A 162 -12.34 1.20 -10.91
N LEU A 163 -13.53 0.95 -11.46
CA LEU A 163 -14.38 -0.19 -11.12
C LEU A 163 -14.36 -1.25 -12.21
N HIS A 164 -14.55 -0.84 -13.47
CA HIS A 164 -14.58 -1.74 -14.63
C HIS A 164 -13.22 -1.73 -15.33
N TRP A 165 -12.62 -2.90 -15.45
CA TRP A 165 -11.28 -3.11 -15.99
C TRP A 165 -11.33 -4.03 -17.21
N THR A 166 -10.88 -3.52 -18.34
CA THR A 166 -10.94 -4.21 -19.63
C THR A 166 -9.57 -4.16 -20.34
N ASP A 167 -9.53 -4.61 -21.60
CA ASP A 167 -8.33 -4.58 -22.45
C ASP A 167 -7.14 -5.32 -21.85
N ALA A 168 -7.38 -6.44 -21.15
CA ALA A 168 -6.33 -7.25 -20.55
C ALA A 168 -5.31 -7.70 -21.60
N LYS A 169 -4.06 -7.26 -21.46
CA LYS A 169 -2.95 -7.59 -22.36
C LYS A 169 -1.77 -8.17 -21.57
N PRO A 170 -1.32 -9.41 -21.85
CA PRO A 170 -0.12 -9.95 -21.23
C PRO A 170 1.10 -9.10 -21.56
N LEU A 171 1.93 -8.82 -20.56
CA LEU A 171 3.19 -8.13 -20.79
C LEU A 171 4.28 -9.10 -21.31
N PRO A 172 5.13 -8.68 -22.25
CA PRO A 172 6.24 -9.47 -22.78
C PRO A 172 7.41 -9.51 -21.79
N LEU A 173 7.19 -10.13 -20.63
CA LEU A 173 8.17 -10.28 -19.55
C LEU A 173 8.98 -11.59 -19.70
N ALA A 174 9.89 -11.84 -18.76
CA ALA A 174 10.86 -12.92 -18.86
C ALA A 174 10.27 -14.32 -19.07
N ASN A 175 9.10 -14.64 -18.52
CA ASN A 175 8.44 -15.96 -18.62
C ASN A 175 7.01 -15.94 -17.99
N GLU A 176 6.33 -17.10 -17.98
CA GLU A 176 4.99 -17.30 -17.40
C GLU A 176 4.99 -17.73 -15.91
N LYS A 177 5.96 -17.25 -15.14
CA LYS A 177 6.11 -17.43 -13.69
C LYS A 177 6.63 -16.12 -13.08
N VAL A 178 5.90 -15.04 -13.38
CA VAL A 178 6.20 -13.67 -12.95
C VAL A 178 4.98 -13.08 -12.25
N ILE A 179 5.20 -12.31 -11.19
CA ILE A 179 4.15 -11.78 -10.31
C ILE A 179 4.52 -10.38 -9.80
N ASP A 180 3.57 -9.73 -9.14
CA ASP A 180 3.73 -8.55 -8.30
C ASP A 180 4.44 -7.40 -9.01
N ALA A 181 3.70 -6.70 -9.88
CA ALA A 181 4.23 -5.55 -10.60
C ALA A 181 4.17 -4.28 -9.73
N THR A 182 5.11 -3.36 -9.94
CA THR A 182 4.99 -1.94 -9.59
C THR A 182 5.51 -1.09 -10.72
N VAL A 183 4.95 0.11 -10.90
CA VAL A 183 5.27 0.98 -12.04
C VAL A 183 5.57 2.41 -11.58
N LEU A 184 6.65 2.99 -12.09
CA LEU A 184 7.02 4.38 -11.83
C LEU A 184 7.74 5.00 -13.04
N GLN A 185 7.56 6.30 -13.23
CA GLN A 185 8.41 7.06 -14.14
C GLN A 185 9.84 7.21 -13.60
N THR A 186 10.80 6.93 -14.47
CA THR A 186 12.24 7.13 -14.23
C THR A 186 12.63 8.61 -14.44
N PRO A 187 13.83 9.05 -14.02
CA PRO A 187 14.30 10.42 -14.27
C PRO A 187 14.32 10.81 -15.75
N SER A 188 14.43 9.83 -16.64
CA SER A 188 14.45 10.04 -18.08
C SER A 188 13.08 10.37 -18.69
N GLY A 189 12.00 10.29 -17.88
CA GLY A 189 10.62 10.41 -18.34
C GLY A 189 10.03 9.12 -18.91
N LYS A 190 10.84 8.06 -19.07
CA LYS A 190 10.38 6.72 -19.44
C LYS A 190 9.72 6.03 -18.26
N TRP A 191 8.78 5.15 -18.55
CA TRP A 191 8.15 4.28 -17.56
C TRP A 191 8.97 3.03 -17.32
N ARG A 192 9.02 2.60 -16.07
CA ARG A 192 9.66 1.35 -15.67
C ARG A 192 8.71 0.55 -14.80
N LEU A 193 8.67 -0.74 -15.07
CA LEU A 193 7.94 -1.74 -14.30
C LEU A 193 8.96 -2.63 -13.63
N TRP A 194 8.80 -2.86 -12.33
CA TRP A 194 9.54 -3.86 -11.57
C TRP A 194 8.61 -5.00 -11.21
N TYR A 195 9.11 -6.23 -11.27
CA TYR A 195 8.29 -7.41 -11.03
C TYR A 195 9.11 -8.56 -10.45
N ASN A 196 8.47 -9.48 -9.76
CA ASN A 196 9.12 -10.67 -9.24
C ASN A 196 9.25 -11.75 -10.33
N ASN A 197 10.46 -12.26 -10.55
CA ASN A 197 10.72 -13.40 -11.41
C ASN A 197 11.00 -14.65 -10.58
N GLU A 198 10.01 -15.54 -10.49
CA GLU A 198 10.09 -16.70 -9.63
C GLU A 198 11.06 -17.76 -10.14
N ARG A 199 11.23 -17.85 -11.47
CA ARG A 199 12.17 -18.79 -12.10
C ARG A 199 13.62 -18.44 -11.84
N ASP A 200 13.89 -17.18 -11.55
CA ASP A 200 15.22 -16.67 -11.21
C ASP A 200 15.32 -16.40 -9.70
N GLY A 201 14.93 -17.39 -8.90
CA GLY A 201 15.11 -17.38 -7.46
C GLY A 201 14.28 -16.34 -6.70
N LYS A 202 13.15 -15.89 -7.26
CA LYS A 202 12.31 -14.82 -6.71
C LYS A 202 13.07 -13.48 -6.62
N SER A 203 13.87 -13.18 -7.63
CA SER A 203 14.55 -11.88 -7.77
C SER A 203 13.63 -10.84 -8.41
N ILE A 204 13.97 -9.55 -8.27
CA ILE A 204 13.22 -8.47 -8.93
C ILE A 204 13.84 -8.18 -10.28
N TRP A 205 13.03 -8.26 -11.32
CA TRP A 205 13.34 -7.92 -12.70
C TRP A 205 12.65 -6.63 -13.09
N GLN A 206 13.01 -6.07 -14.24
CA GLN A 206 12.46 -4.82 -14.73
C GLN A 206 12.18 -4.83 -16.23
N ALA A 207 11.19 -4.05 -16.64
CA ALA A 207 10.86 -3.74 -18.03
C ALA A 207 10.72 -2.22 -18.20
N SER A 208 10.90 -1.73 -19.43
CA SER A 208 10.76 -0.31 -19.75
C SER A 208 9.70 -0.08 -20.81
N SER A 209 9.00 1.04 -20.72
CA SER A 209 8.09 1.54 -21.75
C SER A 209 8.28 3.05 -21.95
N ASP A 210 8.11 3.53 -23.18
CA ASP A 210 8.10 4.96 -23.47
C ASP A 210 6.71 5.59 -23.25
N ASP A 211 5.64 4.78 -23.31
CA ASP A 211 4.24 5.24 -23.44
C ASP A 211 3.21 4.43 -22.65
N LEU A 212 3.65 3.50 -21.78
CA LEU A 212 2.80 2.54 -21.06
C LEU A 212 1.95 1.64 -21.97
N THR A 213 2.39 1.40 -23.21
CA THR A 213 1.71 0.49 -24.13
C THR A 213 2.65 -0.60 -24.58
N GLU A 214 3.83 -0.22 -25.08
CA GLU A 214 4.84 -1.18 -25.52
C GLU A 214 5.90 -1.38 -24.44
N TRP A 215 6.06 -2.61 -23.98
CA TRP A 215 7.00 -2.97 -22.92
C TRP A 215 8.16 -3.80 -23.47
N THR A 216 9.37 -3.52 -22.99
CA THR A 216 10.57 -4.31 -23.29
C THR A 216 11.21 -4.77 -22.00
N ASP A 217 11.36 -6.09 -21.82
CA ASP A 217 12.11 -6.66 -20.69
C ASP A 217 13.57 -6.17 -20.68
N ARG A 218 14.08 -5.86 -19.49
CA ARG A 218 15.43 -5.32 -19.26
C ARG A 218 16.25 -6.17 -18.29
N GLY A 219 15.79 -7.37 -17.96
CA GLY A 219 16.51 -8.28 -17.07
C GLY A 219 16.38 -7.94 -15.58
N LYS A 220 17.32 -8.48 -14.80
CA LYS A 220 17.36 -8.40 -13.33
C LYS A 220 17.73 -7.00 -12.85
N ALA A 221 16.93 -6.45 -11.93
CA ALA A 221 17.20 -5.21 -11.20
C ALA A 221 17.84 -5.48 -9.84
N ILE A 222 17.26 -6.40 -9.05
CA ILE A 222 17.72 -6.74 -7.70
C ILE A 222 17.77 -8.26 -7.54
N GLY A 223 18.94 -8.78 -7.16
CA GLY A 223 19.15 -10.22 -6.94
C GLY A 223 18.66 -10.75 -5.59
N GLN A 224 18.29 -9.88 -4.65
CA GLN A 224 17.74 -10.27 -3.35
C GLN A 224 16.42 -11.04 -3.56
N ARG A 225 16.36 -12.24 -3.01
CA ARG A 225 15.15 -13.07 -2.97
C ARG A 225 14.05 -12.40 -2.14
N GLY A 226 12.85 -12.27 -2.71
CA GLY A 226 11.63 -11.76 -2.08
C GLY A 226 10.48 -11.60 -3.10
N GLU A 227 9.45 -10.82 -2.79
CA GLU A 227 8.31 -10.53 -3.69
C GLU A 227 7.64 -9.18 -3.35
N GLY A 228 6.54 -8.82 -4.03
CA GLY A 228 5.83 -7.57 -3.77
C GLY A 228 6.68 -6.29 -3.85
N PRO A 229 7.43 -6.03 -4.94
CA PRO A 229 8.16 -4.77 -5.06
C PRO A 229 7.19 -3.59 -5.11
N LYS A 230 7.48 -2.53 -4.37
CA LYS A 230 6.88 -1.20 -4.56
C LYS A 230 7.99 -0.16 -4.75
N VAL A 231 7.92 0.61 -5.82
CA VAL A 231 8.89 1.68 -6.10
C VAL A 231 8.22 3.05 -5.99
N PHE A 232 8.86 3.98 -5.28
CA PHE A 232 8.34 5.33 -5.08
C PHE A 232 9.47 6.36 -4.98
N ARG A 233 9.16 7.63 -5.24
CA ARG A 233 10.10 8.75 -5.11
C ARG A 233 9.77 9.54 -3.85
N TRP A 234 10.71 9.66 -2.93
CA TRP A 234 10.53 10.45 -1.71
C TRP A 234 11.85 11.05 -1.25
N ARG A 235 11.80 12.32 -0.81
CA ARG A 235 12.98 13.08 -0.31
C ARG A 235 14.20 13.05 -1.24
N GLY A 236 13.96 13.11 -2.55
CA GLY A 236 15.04 13.17 -3.55
C GLY A 236 15.74 11.83 -3.80
N LYS A 237 15.20 10.71 -3.31
CA LYS A 237 15.67 9.34 -3.62
C LYS A 237 14.53 8.50 -4.22
N TYR A 238 14.90 7.53 -5.04
CA TYR A 238 14.03 6.42 -5.38
C TYR A 238 14.19 5.38 -4.28
N TRP A 239 13.06 4.84 -3.84
CA TRP A 239 12.99 3.78 -2.86
C TRP A 239 12.32 2.58 -3.49
N LEU A 240 12.83 1.40 -3.19
CA LEU A 240 12.16 0.14 -3.48
C LEU A 240 11.99 -0.60 -2.16
N VAL A 241 10.76 -0.98 -1.84
CA VAL A 241 10.46 -1.87 -0.73
C VAL A 241 9.91 -3.19 -1.25
N MET A 242 10.20 -4.30 -0.58
CA MET A 242 9.76 -5.63 -1.00
C MET A 242 9.68 -6.60 0.18
N ASP A 243 8.80 -7.59 0.11
CA ASP A 243 8.67 -8.63 1.11
C ASP A 243 9.84 -9.62 1.02
N LEU A 244 10.61 -9.78 2.11
CA LEU A 244 11.72 -10.74 2.20
C LEU A 244 11.33 -12.05 2.90
N TRP A 245 10.05 -12.21 3.25
CA TRP A 245 9.48 -13.20 4.17
C TRP A 245 10.17 -13.25 5.54
N ARG A 246 10.75 -12.11 5.93
CA ARG A 246 11.39 -11.84 7.22
C ARG A 246 11.33 -10.35 7.56
N GLY A 247 10.24 -9.71 7.15
CA GLY A 247 10.08 -8.25 7.11
C GLY A 247 10.30 -7.67 5.71
N ILE A 248 10.19 -6.35 5.64
CA ILE A 248 10.24 -5.55 4.41
C ILE A 248 11.67 -5.08 4.14
N GLY A 249 12.25 -5.58 3.05
CA GLY A 249 13.53 -5.09 2.53
C GLY A 249 13.38 -3.68 1.99
N VAL A 250 14.41 -2.85 2.16
CA VAL A 250 14.46 -1.48 1.66
C VAL A 250 15.70 -1.32 0.81
N PHE A 251 15.54 -0.66 -0.33
CA PHE A 251 16.61 -0.26 -1.22
C PHE A 251 16.44 1.20 -1.59
N ARG A 252 17.55 1.90 -1.81
CA ARG A 252 17.54 3.28 -2.32
C ARG A 252 18.35 3.40 -3.59
N SER A 253 17.99 4.36 -4.42
CA SER A 253 18.67 4.66 -5.67
C SER A 253 18.56 6.15 -6.01
N ASP A 254 19.59 6.67 -6.69
CA ASP A 254 19.57 8.01 -7.26
C ASP A 254 18.97 8.05 -8.68
N ASP A 255 19.07 6.94 -9.41
CA ASP A 255 18.73 6.84 -10.84
C ASP A 255 17.65 5.78 -11.16
N ALA A 256 17.19 5.04 -10.15
CA ALA A 256 16.26 3.91 -10.25
C ALA A 256 16.83 2.69 -11.02
N ASP A 257 18.14 2.63 -11.22
CA ASP A 257 18.86 1.53 -11.88
C ASP A 257 19.88 0.87 -10.93
N ASN A 258 20.60 1.69 -10.15
CA ASN A 258 21.61 1.24 -9.21
C ASN A 258 21.06 1.30 -7.78
N TRP A 259 20.88 0.13 -7.16
CA TRP A 259 20.21 -0.02 -5.87
C TRP A 259 21.18 -0.36 -4.75
N GLU A 260 21.14 0.43 -3.68
CA GLU A 260 21.83 0.16 -2.42
C GLU A 260 20.83 -0.41 -1.41
N GLN A 261 21.16 -1.54 -0.78
CA GLN A 261 20.29 -2.21 0.18
C GLN A 261 20.48 -1.66 1.59
N GLN A 262 19.38 -1.38 2.27
CA GLN A 262 19.35 -1.08 3.70
C GLN A 262 19.77 -2.33 4.51
N PRO A 263 20.66 -2.20 5.52
CA PRO A 263 21.17 -3.36 6.26
C PRO A 263 20.10 -4.21 6.97
N THR A 264 19.07 -3.57 7.52
CA THR A 264 18.02 -4.23 8.30
C THR A 264 16.65 -4.03 7.67
N PRO A 265 15.85 -5.10 7.51
CA PRO A 265 14.48 -4.98 7.04
C PRO A 265 13.59 -4.26 8.07
N LEU A 266 12.58 -3.54 7.58
CA LEU A 266 11.50 -3.00 8.39
C LEU A 266 10.50 -4.10 8.76
N LEU A 267 9.73 -3.91 9.83
CA LEU A 267 8.62 -4.82 10.21
C LEU A 267 9.02 -6.30 10.33
N ALA A 268 10.29 -6.58 10.65
CA ALA A 268 10.81 -7.93 10.86
C ALA A 268 10.46 -8.49 12.24
N GLU A 269 10.31 -7.61 13.22
CA GLU A 269 9.89 -7.98 14.57
C GLU A 269 8.37 -7.79 14.72
N PRO A 270 7.67 -8.72 15.40
CA PRO A 270 6.27 -8.56 15.79
C PRO A 270 5.99 -7.23 16.52
N GLY A 271 4.88 -6.59 16.21
CA GLY A 271 4.34 -5.47 16.99
C GLY A 271 3.40 -5.93 18.11
N VAL A 272 2.69 -4.97 18.73
CA VAL A 272 1.77 -5.24 19.85
C VAL A 272 0.29 -5.11 19.49
N GLY A 273 -0.05 -4.49 18.35
CA GLY A 273 -1.44 -4.33 17.90
C GLY A 273 -2.13 -5.66 17.59
N GLU A 274 -3.46 -5.73 17.72
CA GLU A 274 -4.27 -6.97 17.72
C GLU A 274 -3.90 -7.96 16.60
N ASP A 275 -3.81 -7.47 15.36
CA ASP A 275 -3.47 -8.27 14.18
C ASP A 275 -2.03 -8.00 13.64
N ASP A 276 -1.20 -7.30 14.41
CA ASP A 276 0.11 -6.79 13.97
C ASP A 276 1.30 -7.51 14.65
N GLN A 277 1.04 -8.67 15.27
CA GLN A 277 1.98 -9.43 16.11
C GLN A 277 2.82 -10.46 15.34
N VAL A 278 3.03 -10.21 14.05
CA VAL A 278 3.83 -11.03 13.14
C VAL A 278 4.60 -10.11 12.18
N ILE A 279 5.45 -10.68 11.33
CA ILE A 279 6.15 -9.91 10.30
C ILE A 279 5.16 -9.20 9.35
N GLY A 280 5.52 -7.99 8.91
CA GLY A 280 4.82 -7.31 7.81
C GLY A 280 5.15 -7.96 6.47
N GLN A 281 4.16 -8.00 5.56
CA GLN A 281 4.24 -8.64 4.24
C GLN A 281 3.65 -7.75 3.15
N HIS A 282 4.16 -7.91 1.93
CA HIS A 282 3.77 -7.22 0.68
C HIS A 282 3.36 -5.74 0.85
N PRO A 283 4.31 -4.81 0.73
CA PRO A 283 4.08 -3.40 0.98
C PRO A 283 3.50 -2.66 -0.23
N ASP A 284 2.66 -1.67 0.05
CA ASP A 284 2.42 -0.51 -0.81
C ASP A 284 2.82 0.77 -0.07
N VAL A 285 3.12 1.83 -0.82
CA VAL A 285 3.55 3.11 -0.26
C VAL A 285 2.88 4.26 -0.97
N VAL A 286 2.24 5.12 -0.18
CA VAL A 286 1.70 6.40 -0.65
C VAL A 286 2.56 7.53 -0.10
N VAL A 287 3.16 8.32 -1.00
CA VAL A 287 3.80 9.59 -0.65
C VAL A 287 2.72 10.66 -0.64
N SER A 288 2.53 11.30 0.50
CA SER A 288 1.50 12.34 0.67
C SER A 288 2.09 13.63 1.20
N GLY A 289 2.19 14.62 0.32
CA GLY A 289 2.94 15.85 0.60
C GLY A 289 4.42 15.55 0.85
N ASP A 290 4.89 15.87 2.06
CA ASP A 290 6.26 15.61 2.52
C ASP A 290 6.41 14.32 3.34
N ARG A 291 5.31 13.58 3.55
CA ARG A 291 5.24 12.35 4.34
C ARG A 291 5.08 11.13 3.43
N ALA A 292 5.33 9.95 3.97
CA ALA A 292 5.12 8.68 3.27
C ALA A 292 4.52 7.66 4.23
N PHE A 293 3.54 6.91 3.76
CA PHE A 293 2.84 5.89 4.55
C PHE A 293 2.99 4.54 3.85
N MET A 294 3.44 3.54 4.61
CA MET A 294 3.55 2.16 4.11
C MET A 294 2.37 1.34 4.61
N PHE A 295 1.63 0.80 3.66
CA PHE A 295 0.54 -0.13 3.87
C PHE A 295 1.08 -1.54 3.65
N TYR A 296 0.73 -2.48 4.52
CA TYR A 296 1.21 -3.85 4.44
C TYR A 296 0.16 -4.78 5.03
N PHE A 297 0.22 -6.07 4.71
CA PHE A 297 -0.65 -7.04 5.35
C PHE A 297 0.10 -7.93 6.34
N THR A 298 -0.66 -8.53 7.24
CA THR A 298 -0.17 -9.55 8.17
C THR A 298 -1.02 -10.80 8.09
N HIS A 299 -0.46 -11.94 8.51
CA HIS A 299 -1.23 -13.15 8.82
C HIS A 299 -1.26 -13.35 10.34
N PRO A 300 -2.17 -12.68 11.07
CA PRO A 300 -2.11 -12.58 12.53
C PRO A 300 -2.15 -13.93 13.27
N GLY A 301 -2.80 -14.94 12.69
CA GLY A 301 -2.85 -16.29 13.25
C GLY A 301 -1.57 -17.11 13.07
N ARG A 302 -0.60 -16.65 12.27
CA ARG A 302 0.68 -17.35 12.04
C ARG A 302 1.69 -17.09 13.17
N ARG A 303 1.27 -17.37 14.40
CA ARG A 303 2.07 -17.15 15.63
C ARG A 303 2.08 -18.37 16.54
N GLY A 304 3.12 -18.47 17.37
CA GLY A 304 3.23 -19.52 18.37
C GLY A 304 3.26 -20.96 17.80
N PRO A 305 2.86 -21.96 18.59
CA PRO A 305 2.86 -23.38 18.18
C PRO A 305 1.99 -23.69 16.96
N ASP A 306 0.97 -22.86 16.73
CA ASP A 306 -0.04 -23.05 15.69
C ASP A 306 0.30 -22.33 14.38
N ALA A 307 1.45 -21.65 14.31
CA ALA A 307 1.81 -20.79 13.18
C ALA A 307 1.80 -21.49 11.80
N ARG A 308 1.95 -22.83 11.79
CA ARG A 308 2.01 -23.66 10.58
C ARG A 308 0.72 -24.44 10.30
N LYS A 309 -0.33 -24.27 11.12
CA LYS A 309 -1.64 -24.84 10.82
C LYS A 309 -2.19 -24.20 9.54
N ASP A 310 -3.07 -24.91 8.86
CA ASP A 310 -3.74 -24.43 7.66
C ASP A 310 -5.25 -24.35 7.92
N THR A 311 -5.65 -23.34 8.69
CA THR A 311 -7.05 -23.06 9.03
C THR A 311 -7.38 -21.60 8.71
N ALA A 312 -8.67 -21.22 8.77
CA ALA A 312 -9.08 -19.83 8.58
C ALA A 312 -8.27 -18.85 9.43
N GLU A 313 -7.89 -19.23 10.66
CA GLU A 313 -7.05 -18.42 11.54
C GLU A 313 -5.66 -18.15 10.94
N GLN A 314 -4.96 -19.15 10.36
CA GLN A 314 -3.63 -18.94 9.78
C GLN A 314 -3.67 -18.35 8.35
N ARG A 315 -4.83 -18.44 7.70
CA ARG A 315 -5.08 -17.91 6.35
C ARG A 315 -5.51 -16.46 6.36
N ARG A 316 -6.29 -16.03 7.36
CA ARG A 316 -6.82 -14.66 7.40
C ARG A 316 -5.69 -13.64 7.35
N SER A 317 -6.00 -12.49 6.79
CA SER A 317 -5.06 -11.37 6.72
C SER A 317 -5.77 -10.04 6.89
N SER A 318 -5.03 -9.09 7.45
CA SER A 318 -5.48 -7.74 7.73
C SER A 318 -4.46 -6.76 7.19
N ILE A 319 -4.93 -5.61 6.69
CA ILE A 319 -4.08 -4.50 6.28
C ILE A 319 -3.74 -3.65 7.52
N GLN A 320 -2.53 -3.13 7.53
CA GLN A 320 -1.95 -2.29 8.56
C GLN A 320 -1.29 -1.07 7.89
N VAL A 321 -0.98 -0.02 8.67
CA VAL A 321 -0.27 1.16 8.16
C VAL A 321 0.71 1.72 9.18
N VAL A 322 1.87 2.13 8.67
CA VAL A 322 2.88 2.89 9.41
C VAL A 322 3.31 4.12 8.63
N GLU A 323 3.73 5.16 9.35
CA GLU A 323 4.47 6.26 8.74
C GLU A 323 5.93 5.87 8.53
N LEU A 324 6.47 6.20 7.35
CA LEU A 324 7.88 6.08 7.04
C LEU A 324 8.59 7.38 7.41
N HIS A 325 9.73 7.24 8.07
CA HIS A 325 10.65 8.34 8.38
C HIS A 325 12.02 8.05 7.80
N GLU A 326 12.70 9.08 7.31
CA GLU A 326 14.10 8.99 6.94
C GLU A 326 15.00 9.33 8.15
N ARG A 327 15.92 8.43 8.48
CA ARG A 327 16.95 8.65 9.51
C ARG A 327 18.27 8.10 9.01
N ASP A 328 19.33 8.91 9.10
CA ASP A 328 20.68 8.55 8.63
C ASP A 328 20.71 8.03 7.18
N GLY A 329 19.83 8.59 6.33
CA GLY A 329 19.71 8.24 4.91
C GLY A 329 18.95 6.93 4.63
N TRP A 330 18.31 6.34 5.62
CA TRP A 330 17.56 5.08 5.51
C TRP A 330 16.13 5.22 6.02
N LEU A 331 15.24 4.31 5.60
CA LEU A 331 13.86 4.31 6.05
C LEU A 331 13.75 3.65 7.43
N THR A 332 12.88 4.20 8.25
CA THR A 332 12.51 3.71 9.57
C THR A 332 11.00 3.83 9.75
N CYS A 333 10.42 3.02 10.63
CA CYS A 333 9.03 3.15 11.06
C CYS A 333 8.92 2.66 12.50
N ASP A 334 7.89 3.12 13.21
CA ASP A 334 7.47 2.58 14.50
C ASP A 334 6.06 2.05 14.34
N ARG A 335 5.90 0.73 14.32
CA ARG A 335 4.58 0.11 14.14
C ARG A 335 3.73 0.20 15.38
N ASP A 336 4.30 0.38 16.57
CA ASP A 336 3.55 0.38 17.83
C ASP A 336 3.12 1.79 18.27
N ALA A 337 3.66 2.82 17.63
CA ALA A 337 3.14 4.18 17.74
C ALA A 337 1.80 4.34 17.00
N PRO A 338 0.88 5.22 17.48
CA PRO A 338 -0.29 5.60 16.71
C PRO A 338 0.11 6.24 15.37
N THR A 339 -0.38 5.68 14.26
CA THR A 339 -0.14 6.25 12.94
C THR A 339 -1.19 7.32 12.65
N HIS A 340 -0.78 8.59 12.64
CA HIS A 340 -1.64 9.69 12.21
C HIS A 340 -1.61 9.80 10.68
N VAL A 341 -2.55 9.16 9.99
CA VAL A 341 -2.56 9.12 8.52
C VAL A 341 -3.21 10.39 7.95
N ARG A 342 -2.57 10.93 6.91
CA ARG A 342 -3.06 12.09 6.17
C ARG A 342 -2.75 11.91 4.69
N LEU A 343 -3.63 11.20 3.99
CA LEU A 343 -3.57 11.09 2.54
C LEU A 343 -4.30 12.29 1.89
N LEU A 344 -3.53 13.16 1.23
CA LEU A 344 -4.00 14.30 0.47
C LEU A 344 -4.64 13.88 -0.86
N ALA A 345 -5.65 14.58 -1.34
CA ALA A 345 -6.14 14.39 -2.70
C ALA A 345 -5.03 14.73 -3.72
N GLU A 346 -4.96 13.96 -4.81
CA GLU A 346 -3.99 14.13 -5.91
C GLU A 346 -4.48 15.08 -7.02
#